data_AF-A0A7C4TB21-F1
#
_entry.id   AF-A0A7C4TB21-F1
#
_cell.length_a   1.000
_cell.length_b   1.000
_cell.length_c   1.000
_cell.angle_alpha   90.00
_cell.angle_beta   90.00
_cell.angle_gamma   90.00
#
_symmetry.space_group_name_H-M   'P 1'
#
loop_
_entity.id
_entity.type
_entity.pdbx_description
1 polymer ?
#
loop_
_entity_poly.entity_id
_entity_poly.type
_entity_poly.pdbx_seq_one_letter_code
_entity_poly.pdbx_strand_id
1 'polypeptide(L)'
;MTRRCPRCYHELPEDVAWVCPSCGYTLRTPAVSKVGVAILLLALILVGAYVAGPQALIPKNGWIPDDIVDLTVANFVWLTLGAILLGMLLTAAGAFVIRSEQTRGPA
;
A
#
# COMPACT_ATOMS: atom_id res chain seq x y z
N MET A 1 -11.85 -21.46 18.93
CA MET A 1 -13.01 -20.88 18.24
C MET A 1 -12.82 -21.12 16.75
N THR A 2 -13.60 -22.01 16.15
CA THR A 2 -13.49 -22.39 14.73
C THR A 2 -13.73 -21.16 13.84
N ARG A 3 -12.68 -20.63 13.21
CA ARG A 3 -12.85 -19.55 12.22
C ARG A 3 -13.42 -20.18 10.95
N ARG A 4 -14.66 -19.84 10.61
CA ARG A 4 -15.29 -20.23 9.33
C ARG A 4 -15.13 -19.12 8.31
N CYS A 5 -15.01 -19.48 7.03
CA CYS A 5 -14.97 -18.49 5.96
C CYS A 5 -16.34 -17.76 5.89
N PRO A 6 -16.40 -16.43 5.84
CA PRO A 6 -17.67 -15.70 5.76
C PRO A 6 -18.41 -15.93 4.44
N ARG A 7 -17.73 -16.44 3.40
CA ARG A 7 -18.31 -16.65 2.07
C ARG A 7 -18.78 -18.08 1.85
N CYS A 8 -17.93 -19.08 2.12
CA CYS A 8 -18.24 -20.49 1.86
C CYS A 8 -18.48 -21.33 3.13
N TYR A 9 -18.39 -20.72 4.31
CA TYR A 9 -18.55 -21.38 5.62
C TYR A 9 -17.64 -22.59 5.89
N HIS A 10 -16.66 -22.85 5.01
CA HIS A 10 -15.68 -23.91 5.20
C HIS A 10 -14.84 -23.65 6.46
N GLU A 11 -14.44 -24.71 7.15
CA GLU A 11 -13.60 -24.62 8.34
C GLU A 11 -12.18 -24.26 7.91
N LEU A 12 -11.62 -23.18 8.48
CA LEU A 12 -10.25 -22.79 8.19
C LEU A 12 -9.29 -23.55 9.12
N PRO A 13 -8.12 -23.99 8.59
CA PRO A 13 -7.03 -24.47 9.44
C PRO A 13 -6.61 -23.39 10.45
N GLU A 14 -6.18 -23.83 11.64
CA GLU A 14 -5.77 -22.96 12.76
C GLU A 14 -4.54 -22.11 12.40
N ASP A 15 -3.75 -22.62 11.48
CA ASP A 15 -2.54 -22.07 10.86
C ASP A 15 -2.90 -21.10 9.71
N VAL A 16 -3.28 -19.88 10.09
CA VAL A 16 -3.27 -18.62 9.31
C VAL A 16 -3.18 -18.75 7.77
N ALA A 17 -4.28 -19.18 7.13
CA ALA A 17 -4.43 -19.02 5.69
C ALA A 17 -4.94 -17.59 5.36
N TRP A 18 -4.15 -16.79 4.64
CA TRP A 18 -4.54 -15.44 4.21
C TRP A 18 -5.68 -15.46 3.17
N VAL A 19 -5.87 -16.61 2.51
CA VAL A 19 -6.88 -16.88 1.50
C VAL A 19 -7.59 -18.18 1.84
N CYS A 20 -8.91 -18.23 1.66
CA CYS A 20 -9.67 -19.46 1.86
C CYS A 20 -9.29 -20.50 0.77
N PRO A 21 -8.85 -21.71 1.14
CA PRO A 21 -8.44 -22.73 0.17
C PRO A 21 -9.60 -23.24 -0.70
N SER A 22 -10.85 -23.19 -0.18
CA SER A 22 -12.02 -23.70 -0.89
C SER A 22 -12.61 -22.69 -1.90
N CYS A 23 -12.66 -21.38 -1.56
CA CYS A 23 -13.34 -20.37 -2.39
C CYS A 23 -12.44 -19.21 -2.86
N GLY A 24 -11.17 -19.20 -2.49
CA GLY A 24 -10.22 -18.15 -2.89
C GLY A 24 -10.46 -16.78 -2.24
N TYR A 25 -11.33 -16.70 -1.21
CA TYR A 25 -11.66 -15.44 -0.54
C TYR A 25 -10.50 -14.95 0.34
N THR A 26 -10.05 -13.72 0.12
CA THR A 26 -8.99 -13.06 0.91
C THR A 26 -9.51 -12.71 2.31
N LEU A 27 -9.05 -13.43 3.33
CA LEU A 27 -9.46 -13.24 4.72
C LEU A 27 -8.64 -12.15 5.41
N ARG A 28 -7.40 -11.95 4.97
CA ARG A 28 -6.49 -10.93 5.53
C ARG A 28 -5.73 -10.25 4.41
N THR A 29 -5.77 -8.92 4.38
CA THR A 29 -4.91 -8.13 3.49
C THR A 29 -3.48 -8.15 4.03
N PRO A 30 -2.46 -8.47 3.22
CA PRO A 30 -1.07 -8.43 3.64
C PRO A 30 -0.68 -7.00 4.06
N ALA A 31 0.13 -6.88 5.11
CA ALA A 31 0.60 -5.59 5.61
C ALA A 31 1.31 -4.78 4.51
N VAL A 32 2.03 -5.47 3.62
CA VAL A 32 2.75 -4.88 2.48
C VAL A 32 1.80 -4.17 1.51
N SER A 33 0.63 -4.76 1.20
CA SER A 33 -0.37 -4.07 0.36
C SER A 33 -0.94 -2.83 1.03
N LYS A 34 -1.16 -2.84 2.36
CA LYS A 34 -1.63 -1.64 3.07
C LYS A 34 -0.62 -0.50 3.00
N VAL A 35 0.66 -0.81 3.19
CA VAL A 35 1.75 0.17 3.08
C VAL A 35 1.84 0.71 1.65
N GLY A 36 1.77 -0.17 0.64
CA GLY A 36 1.76 0.24 -0.76
C GLY A 36 0.61 1.19 -1.10
N VAL A 37 -0.61 0.91 -0.62
CA VAL A 37 -1.76 1.79 -0.81
C VAL A 37 -1.58 3.14 -0.11
N ALA A 38 -1.06 3.15 1.12
CA ALA A 38 -0.78 4.40 1.84
C ALA A 38 0.22 5.29 1.08
N ILE A 39 1.26 4.68 0.49
CA ILE A 39 2.26 5.39 -0.31
C ILE A 39 1.65 5.91 -1.62
N LEU A 40 0.76 5.16 -2.28
CA LEU A 40 0.03 5.64 -3.45
C LEU A 40 -0.90 6.81 -3.13
N LEU A 41 -1.57 6.80 -1.97
CA LEU A 41 -2.37 7.95 -1.52
C LEU A 41 -1.50 9.17 -1.27
N LEU A 42 -0.32 8.98 -0.65
CA LEU A 42 0.65 10.06 -0.44
C LEU A 42 1.15 10.61 -1.78
N ALA A 43 1.43 9.74 -2.76
CA ALA A 43 1.77 10.14 -4.12
C ALA A 43 0.65 10.94 -4.81
N LEU A 44 -0.61 10.58 -4.60
CA LEU A 44 -1.75 11.35 -5.12
C LEU A 44 -1.79 12.78 -4.56
N ILE A 45 -1.50 12.94 -3.26
CA ILE A 45 -1.41 14.26 -2.60
C ILE A 45 -0.27 15.08 -3.22
N LEU A 46 0.89 14.47 -3.44
CA LEU A 46 2.02 15.10 -4.14
C LEU A 46 1.62 15.55 -5.57
N VAL A 47 0.89 14.72 -6.32
CA VAL A 47 0.41 15.10 -7.65
C VAL A 47 -0.57 16.28 -7.58
N GLY A 48 -1.51 16.27 -6.62
CA GLY A 48 -2.43 17.41 -6.43
C GLY A 48 -1.68 18.72 -6.13
N ALA A 49 -0.60 18.62 -5.35
CA ALA A 49 0.25 19.76 -5.05
C ALA A 49 1.14 20.20 -6.21
N TYR A 50 1.54 19.29 -7.10
CA TYR A 50 2.19 19.68 -8.35
C TYR A 50 1.32 20.65 -9.15
N VAL A 51 0.02 20.36 -9.23
CA VAL A 51 -0.95 21.18 -9.97
C VAL A 51 -1.20 22.54 -9.27
N ALA A 52 -1.25 22.55 -7.94
CA ALA A 52 -1.44 23.78 -7.15
C ALA A 52 -0.16 24.60 -6.93
N GLY A 53 1.01 24.04 -7.23
CA GLY A 53 2.32 24.55 -6.84
C GLY A 53 2.80 23.91 -5.52
N PRO A 54 4.03 23.37 -5.44
CA PRO A 54 4.52 22.60 -4.29
C PRO A 54 4.55 23.43 -3.00
N GLN A 55 4.74 24.76 -3.12
CA GLN A 55 4.62 25.70 -2.00
C GLN A 55 3.24 25.71 -1.31
N ALA A 56 2.19 25.17 -1.93
CA ALA A 56 0.85 25.10 -1.33
C ALA A 56 0.71 24.02 -0.25
N LEU A 57 1.57 22.99 -0.27
CA LEU A 57 1.56 21.92 0.76
C LEU A 57 2.36 22.26 2.00
N ILE A 58 3.26 23.25 1.92
CA ILE A 58 4.24 23.51 2.95
C ILE A 58 3.80 24.78 3.69
N PRO A 59 3.11 24.65 4.83
CA PRO A 59 2.78 25.82 5.63
C PRO A 59 4.08 26.49 6.10
N LYS A 60 4.21 27.81 5.87
CA LYS A 60 5.27 28.64 6.44
C LYS A 60 5.05 28.87 7.95
N ASN A 61 4.85 27.80 8.70
CA ASN A 61 4.62 27.84 10.14
C ASN A 61 5.91 27.61 10.96
N GLY A 62 7.08 27.60 10.30
CA GLY A 62 8.40 27.47 10.93
C GLY A 62 8.70 26.08 11.51
N TRP A 63 7.80 25.10 11.34
CA TRP A 63 7.99 23.75 11.89
C TRP A 63 8.84 22.86 10.99
N ILE A 64 8.85 23.14 9.68
CA ILE A 64 9.63 22.42 8.68
C ILE A 64 10.87 23.27 8.35
N PRO A 65 12.10 22.74 8.48
CA PRO A 65 13.32 23.46 8.10
C PRO A 65 13.31 23.85 6.63
N ASP A 66 13.72 25.09 6.31
CA ASP A 66 13.72 25.62 4.94
C ASP A 66 14.58 24.75 4.00
N ASP A 67 15.67 24.15 4.49
CA ASP A 67 16.50 23.23 3.70
C ASP A 67 15.72 22.01 3.16
N ILE A 68 14.78 21.48 3.95
CA ILE A 68 13.94 20.35 3.54
C ILE A 68 12.90 20.82 2.52
N VAL A 69 12.36 22.03 2.70
CA VAL A 69 11.40 22.64 1.78
C VAL A 69 12.04 22.83 0.40
N ASP A 70 13.21 23.46 0.35
CA ASP A 70 13.93 23.70 -0.91
C ASP A 70 14.32 22.38 -1.58
N LEU A 71 14.81 21.41 -0.82
CA LEU A 71 15.15 20.10 -1.39
C LEU A 71 13.92 19.38 -1.97
N THR A 72 12.78 19.49 -1.28
CA THR A 72 11.51 18.88 -1.70
C THR A 72 10.97 19.55 -2.96
N VAL A 73 11.06 20.88 -3.06
CA VAL A 73 10.63 21.64 -4.23
C VAL A 73 11.55 21.36 -5.42
N ALA A 74 12.87 21.37 -5.22
CA ALA A 74 13.85 21.12 -6.27
C ALA A 74 13.76 19.71 -6.85
N ASN A 75 13.44 18.71 -6.01
CA ASN A 75 13.35 17.31 -6.42
C ASN A 75 11.91 16.80 -6.53
N PHE A 76 10.92 17.70 -6.54
CA PHE A 76 9.51 17.36 -6.40
C PHE A 76 9.04 16.32 -7.42
N VAL A 77 9.44 16.48 -8.68
CA VAL A 77 9.11 15.55 -9.77
C VAL A 77 9.70 14.16 -9.51
N TRP A 78 10.98 14.10 -9.12
CA TRP A 78 11.67 12.84 -8.81
C TRP A 78 11.08 12.15 -7.58
N LEU A 79 10.74 12.91 -6.54
CA LEU A 79 10.09 12.41 -5.34
C LEU A 79 8.71 11.85 -5.65
N THR A 80 7.92 12.55 -6.47
CA THR A 80 6.59 12.11 -6.86
C THR A 80 6.65 10.83 -7.70
N LEU A 81 7.52 10.78 -8.71
CA LEU A 81 7.73 9.57 -9.52
C LEU A 81 8.24 8.41 -8.69
N GLY A 82 9.18 8.66 -7.78
CA GLY A 82 9.70 7.65 -6.85
C GLY A 82 8.60 7.09 -5.94
N ALA A 83 7.75 7.95 -5.36
CA ALA A 83 6.65 7.52 -4.51
C ALA A 83 5.61 6.69 -5.27
N ILE A 84 5.26 7.09 -6.50
CA ILE A 84 4.35 6.31 -7.36
C ILE A 84 4.94 4.92 -7.64
N LEU A 85 6.19 4.87 -8.10
CA LEU A 85 6.84 3.63 -8.50
C LEU A 85 7.02 2.68 -7.30
N LEU A 86 7.43 3.21 -6.15
CA LEU A 86 7.56 2.45 -4.92
C LEU A 86 6.19 1.92 -4.44
N GLY A 87 5.14 2.75 -4.49
CA GLY A 87 3.78 2.36 -4.15
C GLY A 87 3.24 1.23 -5.06
N MET A 88 3.47 1.33 -6.37
CA MET A 88 3.14 0.28 -7.33
C MET A 88 3.91 -1.01 -7.04
N LEU A 89 5.20 -0.92 -6.73
CA LEU A 89 6.04 -2.08 -6.47
C LEU A 89 5.61 -2.81 -5.19
N LEU A 90 5.28 -2.07 -4.12
CA LEU A 90 4.80 -2.64 -2.86
C LEU A 90 3.40 -3.27 -3.00
N THR A 91 2.50 -2.62 -3.74
CA THR A 91 1.18 -3.20 -4.02
C THR A 91 1.28 -4.47 -4.88
N ALA A 92 2.14 -4.46 -5.91
CA ALA A 92 2.42 -5.64 -6.71
C ALA A 92 3.06 -6.77 -5.88
N ALA A 93 4.02 -6.46 -5.01
CA ALA A 93 4.63 -7.44 -4.11
C ALA A 93 3.58 -8.07 -3.17
N GLY A 94 2.67 -7.27 -2.60
CA GLY A 94 1.57 -7.78 -1.79
C GLY A 94 0.61 -8.69 -2.58
N ALA A 95 0.32 -8.36 -3.84
CA ALA A 95 -0.47 -9.23 -4.72
C ALA A 95 0.26 -10.54 -5.05
N PHE A 96 1.57 -10.50 -5.24
CA PHE A 96 2.39 -11.71 -5.43
C PHE A 96 2.37 -12.62 -4.20
N VAL A 97 2.44 -12.07 -2.99
CA VAL A 97 2.33 -12.86 -1.74
C VAL A 97 0.99 -13.61 -1.70
N ILE A 98 -0.13 -12.91 -1.93
CA ILE A 98 -1.47 -13.53 -1.98
C ILE A 98 -1.51 -14.66 -3.02
N ARG A 99 -0.95 -14.43 -4.20
CA ARG A 99 -0.94 -15.41 -5.29
C ARG A 99 -0.06 -16.63 -4.97
N SER A 100 1.09 -16.41 -4.34
CA SER A 100 1.99 -17.48 -3.91
C SER A 100 1.35 -18.40 -2.87
N GLU A 101 0.52 -17.84 -2.00
CA GLU A 101 -0.22 -18.60 -0.99
C GLU A 101 -1.41 -19.33 -1.60
N GLN A 102 -2.08 -18.75 -2.60
CA GLN A 102 -3.07 -19.47 -3.41
C GLN A 102 -2.48 -20.69 -4.11
N THR A 103 -1.25 -20.60 -4.64
CA THR A 103 -0.55 -21.74 -5.27
C THR A 103 0.00 -22.77 -4.27
N ARG A 104 0.07 -22.41 -2.98
CA ARG A 104 0.45 -23.32 -1.88
C ARG A 104 -0.76 -23.96 -1.19
N GLY A 105 -1.99 -23.55 -1.55
CA GLY A 105 -3.21 -24.22 -1.12
C GLY A 105 -3.24 -25.66 -1.64
N PRO A 106 -3.76 -26.62 -0.87
CA PRO A 106 -3.59 -28.04 -1.15
C PRO A 106 -4.22 -28.42 -2.51
N ALA A 107 -3.47 -29.21 -3.28
CA ALA A 107 -3.99 -30.02 -4.39
C ALA A 107 -5.04 -31.02 -3.89
#